data_AF-A0A4T0UKR8-F1
#
_entry.id   AF-A0A4T0UKR8-F1
#
_cell.length_a   1.000
_cell.length_b   1.000
_cell.length_c   1.000
_cell.angle_alpha   90.00
_cell.angle_beta   90.00
_cell.angle_gamma   90.00
#
_symmetry.space_group_name_H-M   'P 1'
#
loop_
_entity.id
_entity.type
_entity.pdbx_description
1 polymer ?
#
loop_
_entity_poly.entity_id
_entity_poly.type
_entity_poly.pdbx_seq_one_letter_code
_entity_poly.pdbx_strand_id
1 'polypeptide(L)' 'AITPAQRHRFVALLSLGADDADLPSDPEFRAALIGYVEWGSRLAMHNSRPGATDLVEHAPVPRWGWGVAPPYDG' A
#
# COMPACT_ATOMS: atom_id res chain seq x y z
N ALA A 1 -4.98 -18.46 -0.87
CA ALA A 1 -4.55 -17.48 -1.89
C ALA A 1 -5.39 -16.22 -1.77
N ILE A 2 -4.76 -15.06 -1.74
CA ILE A 2 -5.39 -13.75 -1.83
C ILE A 2 -5.86 -13.54 -3.27
N THR A 3 -7.11 -13.14 -3.45
CA THR A 3 -7.66 -12.79 -4.77
C THR A 3 -7.43 -11.32 -5.12
N PRO A 4 -7.50 -10.93 -6.41
CA PRO A 4 -7.46 -9.52 -6.79
C PRO A 4 -8.51 -8.65 -6.08
N ALA A 5 -9.71 -9.19 -5.86
CA ALA A 5 -10.80 -8.49 -5.17
C ALA A 5 -10.48 -8.28 -3.68
N GLN A 6 -9.94 -9.31 -3.01
CA GLN A 6 -9.50 -9.19 -1.61
C GLN A 6 -8.35 -8.19 -1.47
N ARG A 7 -7.37 -8.23 -2.39
CA ARG A 7 -6.26 -7.28 -2.45
C ARG A 7 -6.77 -5.85 -2.60
N HIS A 8 -7.64 -5.60 -3.57
CA HIS A 8 -8.22 -4.27 -3.80
C HIS A 8 -8.98 -3.77 -2.56
N ARG A 9 -9.82 -4.62 -1.97
CA ARG A 9 -10.55 -4.28 -0.74
C ARG A 9 -9.60 -3.94 0.42
N PHE A 10 -8.50 -4.66 0.56
CA PHE A 10 -7.49 -4.38 1.58
C PHE A 10 -6.85 -3.00 1.38
N VAL A 11 -6.44 -2.64 0.16
CA VAL A 11 -5.88 -1.32 -0.14
C VAL A 11 -6.88 -0.20 0.15
N ALA A 12 -8.14 -0.36 -0.27
CA ALA A 12 -9.20 0.61 -0.01
C ALA A 12 -9.46 0.80 1.50
N LEU A 13 -9.49 -0.30 2.27
CA LEU A 13 -9.67 -0.24 3.72
C LEU A 13 -8.50 0.43 4.43
N LEU A 14 -7.26 0.24 3.95
CA LEU A 14 -6.10 0.95 4.50
C LEU A 14 -6.16 2.46 4.23
N SER A 15 -6.70 2.87 3.07
CA SER A 15 -6.94 4.30 2.81
C SER A 15 -7.91 4.90 3.83
N LEU A 16 -9.05 4.23 4.07
CA LEU A 16 -10.05 4.70 5.04
C LEU A 16 -9.52 4.64 6.47
N GLY A 17 -8.82 3.56 6.84
CA GLY A 17 -8.21 3.41 8.15
C GLY A 17 -7.12 4.46 8.43
N ALA A 18 -6.54 5.06 7.38
CA ALA A 18 -5.61 6.16 7.53
C ALA A 18 -6.31 7.48 7.90
N ASP A 19 -7.60 7.62 7.60
CA ASP A 19 -8.44 8.69 8.14
C ASP A 19 -8.83 8.38 9.59
N ASP A 20 -9.27 7.15 9.87
CA ASP A 20 -9.64 6.71 11.23
C ASP A 20 -8.49 6.83 12.25
N ALA A 21 -7.25 6.76 11.78
CA ALA A 21 -6.04 6.87 12.58
C ALA A 21 -5.47 8.30 12.66
N ASP A 22 -6.19 9.31 12.16
CA ASP A 22 -5.76 10.71 12.10
C ASP A 22 -4.37 10.89 11.45
N LEU A 23 -4.03 10.04 10.46
CA LEU A 23 -2.79 10.23 9.69
C LEU A 23 -2.92 11.44 8.77
N PRO A 24 -1.78 12.07 8.37
CA PRO A 24 -1.79 13.26 7.55
C PRO A 24 -2.69 13.13 6.31
N SER A 25 -3.52 14.13 6.07
CA SER A 25 -4.47 14.16 4.96
C SER A 25 -3.92 14.82 3.70
N ASP A 26 -2.67 15.30 3.73
CA ASP A 26 -2.05 15.93 2.57
C ASP A 26 -1.94 14.92 1.41
N PRO A 27 -2.24 15.33 0.16
CA PRO A 27 -2.25 14.45 -1.00
C PRO A 27 -0.95 13.67 -1.18
N GLU A 28 0.18 14.27 -0.83
CA GLU A 28 1.52 13.71 -0.96
C GLU A 28 1.73 12.53 -0.01
N PHE A 29 1.29 12.66 1.25
CA PHE A 29 1.30 11.57 2.23
C PHE A 29 0.44 10.42 1.73
N ARG A 30 -0.80 10.75 1.33
CA ARG A 30 -1.78 9.76 0.90
C ARG A 30 -1.28 9.01 -0.33
N ALA A 31 -0.65 9.69 -1.29
CA ALA A 31 -0.03 9.06 -2.44
C ALA A 31 1.13 8.12 -2.05
N ALA A 32 2.00 8.55 -1.14
CA ALA A 32 3.11 7.73 -0.64
C ALA A 32 2.61 6.46 0.08
N LEU A 33 1.62 6.60 0.96
CA LEU A 33 0.99 5.51 1.68
C LEU A 33 0.37 4.50 0.71
N ILE A 34 -0.44 4.97 -0.25
CA ILE A 34 -1.06 4.09 -1.25
C ILE A 34 0.01 3.41 -2.12
N GLY A 35 1.08 4.11 -2.49
CA GLY A 35 2.21 3.53 -3.21
C GLY A 35 2.85 2.35 -2.47
N TYR A 36 3.11 2.51 -1.17
CA TYR A 36 3.64 1.45 -0.32
C TYR A 36 2.68 0.27 -0.19
N VAL A 37 1.42 0.54 0.14
CA VAL A 37 0.39 -0.49 0.35
C VAL A 37 0.12 -1.27 -0.93
N GLU A 38 0.07 -0.60 -2.07
CA GLU A 38 -0.12 -1.23 -3.36
C GLU A 38 1.05 -2.15 -3.71
N TRP A 39 2.29 -1.73 -3.45
CA TRP A 39 3.48 -2.55 -3.64
C TRP A 39 3.46 -3.79 -2.71
N GLY A 40 3.24 -3.60 -1.41
CA GLY A 40 3.23 -4.68 -0.42
C GLY A 40 2.10 -5.69 -0.65
N SER A 41 0.92 -5.23 -1.07
CA SER A 41 -0.23 -6.10 -1.33
C SER A 41 0.01 -7.07 -2.50
N ARG A 42 0.80 -6.68 -3.51
CA ARG A 42 1.19 -7.57 -4.61
C ARG A 42 2.15 -8.66 -4.15
N LEU A 43 3.11 -8.30 -3.29
CA LEU A 43 4.02 -9.27 -2.66
C LEU A 43 3.24 -10.28 -1.81
N ALA A 44 2.32 -9.81 -0.98
CA ALA A 44 1.45 -10.67 -0.18
C ALA A 44 0.60 -11.61 -1.06
N MET A 45 0.04 -11.08 -2.16
CA MET A 45 -0.73 -11.89 -3.10
C MET A 45 0.12 -13.01 -3.73
N HIS A 46 1.34 -12.71 -4.18
CA HIS A 46 2.30 -13.69 -4.72
C HIS A 46 2.63 -14.79 -3.70
N ASN A 47 2.99 -14.40 -2.48
CA ASN A 47 3.37 -15.33 -1.41
C ASN A 47 2.19 -16.18 -0.91
N SER A 48 0.94 -15.73 -1.08
CA SER A 48 -0.24 -16.43 -0.58
C SER A 48 -0.72 -17.62 -1.45
N ARG A 49 -0.07 -17.86 -2.60
CA ARG A 49 -0.46 -18.93 -3.54
C ARG A 49 -0.31 -20.31 -2.87
N PRO A 50 -1.27 -21.25 -3.02
CA PRO A 50 -1.17 -22.57 -2.42
C PRO A 50 0.07 -23.30 -2.94
N GLY A 51 0.89 -23.83 -2.03
CA GLY A 51 2.12 -24.54 -2.39
C GLY A 51 3.23 -23.65 -2.95
N ALA A 52 3.21 -22.33 -2.70
CA ALA A 52 4.29 -21.44 -3.12
C ALA A 52 5.63 -21.90 -2.51
N THR A 53 6.58 -22.22 -3.38
CA THR A 53 7.97 -22.58 -3.02
C THR A 53 8.95 -21.42 -3.28
N ASP A 54 8.50 -20.39 -3.99
CA ASP A 54 9.24 -19.19 -4.40
C ASP A 54 8.84 -17.97 -3.55
N LEU A 55 8.81 -18.17 -2.23
CA LEU A 55 8.48 -17.11 -1.28
C LEU A 55 9.54 -16.01 -1.33
N VAL A 56 9.09 -14.76 -1.45
CA VAL A 56 9.97 -13.61 -1.37
C VAL A 56 10.02 -13.16 0.08
N GLU A 57 11.11 -13.53 0.77
CA GLU A 57 11.39 -13.17 2.17
C GLU A 57 12.02 -11.77 2.29
N HIS A 58 12.83 -11.39 1.31
CA HIS A 58 13.53 -10.11 1.25
C HIS A 58 13.32 -9.45 -0.10
N ALA A 59 12.32 -8.57 -0.17
CA ALA A 59 12.10 -7.74 -1.34
C ALA A 59 12.85 -6.39 -1.18
N PRO A 60 13.44 -5.84 -2.25
CA PRO A 60 14.01 -4.49 -2.23
C PRO A 60 12.86 -3.48 -2.08
N VAL A 61 12.56 -3.12 -0.84
CA VAL A 61 11.47 -2.19 -0.50
C VAL A 61 11.79 -0.82 -1.09
N PRO A 62 10.96 -0.29 -2.02
CA PRO A 62 11.13 1.08 -2.50
C PRO A 62 11.03 2.09 -1.35
N ARG A 63 11.62 3.27 -1.54
CA ARG A 63 11.43 4.40 -0.63
C ARG A 63 10.49 5.39 -1.28
N TRP A 64 9.35 5.64 -0.65
CA TRP A 64 8.42 6.68 -1.07
C TRP A 64 8.74 7.96 -0.32
N GLY A 65 8.96 9.03 -1.07
CA GLY A 65 9.05 10.38 -0.51
C GLY A 65 7.66 11.00 -0.38
N TRP A 66 7.61 12.07 0.40
CA TRP A 66 6.42 12.87 0.66
C TRP A 66 6.12 13.84 -0.51
N GLY A 67 6.13 13.31 -1.73
CA GLY A 67 5.94 14.10 -2.95
C GLY A 67 6.97 15.22 -3.19
N VAL A 68 6.72 16.02 -4.24
CA VAL A 68 7.38 17.33 -4.48
C VAL A 68 6.35 18.44 -4.73
N ALA A 69 5.06 18.09 -4.74
CA ALA A 69 3.99 19.06 -4.92
C ALA A 69 3.71 19.73 -3.56
N PRO A 70 3.59 21.05 -3.52
CA PRO A 70 3.18 21.74 -2.30
C PRO A 70 1.72 21.38 -1.97
N PRO A 71 1.35 21.35 -0.67
CA PRO A 71 -0.03 21.11 -0.26
C PRO A 71 -0.99 22.13 -0.88
N TYR A 72 -2.23 21.69 -1.14
CA TYR A 72 -3.31 22.57 -1.58
C TYR A 72 -3.84 23.38 -0.39
N ASP A 73 -3.69 24.71 -0.43
CA ASP A 73 -4.01 25.61 0.70
C ASP A 73 -5.47 26.11 0.73
N GLY A 74 -6.34 25.69 -0.20
CA GLY A 74 -7.76 26.10 -0.25
C GLY A 74 -8.12 26.96 -1.45
#